data_AF-A0A4D7CAA8-F1
#
_entry.id   AF-A0A4D7CAA8-F1
#
_cell.length_a   1.000
_cell.length_b   1.000
_cell.length_c   1.000
_cell.angle_alpha   90.00
_cell.angle_beta   90.00
_cell.angle_gamma   90.00
#
_symmetry.space_group_name_H-M   'P 1'
#
loop_
_entity.id
_entity.type
_entity.pdbx_description
1 polymer ?
#
loop_
_entity_poly.entity_id
_entity_poly.type
_entity_poly.pdbx_seq_one_letter_code
_entity_poly.pdbx_strand_id
1 'polypeptide(L)'
;MTPRIAYYGTVSLSQLAALHKLHDKALYERNIRNFLGKTTDVNRAIRDTLTEKPELFQYLNNGVTALCERIEPKNGTAKEKVFSLGGVSIVNGAQTVAVTCSPEM
;
A
#
# COMPACT_ATOMS: atom_id res chain seq x y z
N MET A 1 -23.00 2.58 17.87
CA MET A 1 -22.19 1.99 16.78
C MET A 1 -20.98 1.34 17.42
N THR A 2 -20.74 0.04 17.24
CA THR A 2 -19.54 -0.61 17.78
C THR A 2 -18.34 -0.22 16.92
N PRO A 3 -17.22 0.27 17.50
CA PRO A 3 -16.01 0.58 16.73
C PRO A 3 -15.52 -0.65 15.97
N ARG A 4 -15.15 -0.48 14.70
CA ARG A 4 -14.47 -1.55 13.95
C ARG A 4 -13.01 -1.61 14.37
N ILE A 5 -12.47 -2.82 14.48
CA ILE A 5 -11.05 -3.03 14.75
C ILE A 5 -10.24 -2.42 13.59
N ALA A 6 -9.23 -1.63 13.92
CA ALA A 6 -8.29 -1.04 12.98
C ALA A 6 -6.86 -1.29 13.47
N TYR A 7 -5.96 -1.59 12.54
CA TYR A 7 -4.54 -1.72 12.79
C TYR A 7 -3.80 -0.61 12.06
N TYR A 8 -2.81 -0.03 12.71
CA TYR A 8 -1.92 0.98 12.13
C TYR A 8 -0.47 0.62 12.45
N GLY A 9 0.42 0.99 11.55
CA GLY A 9 1.84 0.68 11.67
C GLY A 9 2.54 0.86 10.34
N THR A 10 3.77 0.37 10.28
CA THR A 10 4.58 0.38 9.06
C THR A 10 4.61 -1.00 8.43
N VAL A 11 4.79 -1.03 7.12
CA VAL A 11 4.98 -2.24 6.31
C VAL A 11 6.08 -1.97 5.30
N SER A 12 6.80 -3.00 4.88
CA SER A 12 7.81 -2.81 3.83
C SER A 12 7.14 -2.46 2.50
N LEU A 13 7.76 -1.54 1.74
CA LEU A 13 7.28 -1.21 0.39
C LEU A 13 7.32 -2.43 -0.54
N SER A 14 8.28 -3.34 -0.34
CA SER A 14 8.40 -4.58 -1.10
C SER A 14 7.21 -5.52 -0.88
N GLN A 15 6.63 -5.58 0.32
CA GLN A 15 5.40 -6.33 0.57
C GLN A 15 4.20 -5.72 -0.15
N LEU A 16 4.07 -4.39 -0.14
CA LEU A 16 3.00 -3.70 -0.89
C LEU A 16 3.15 -3.92 -2.40
N ALA A 17 4.39 -3.88 -2.90
CA ALA A 17 4.71 -4.19 -4.27
C ALA A 17 4.35 -5.65 -4.63
N ALA A 18 4.67 -6.61 -3.77
CA ALA A 18 4.30 -8.01 -3.97
C ALA A 18 2.78 -8.20 -4.06
N LEU A 19 2.01 -7.54 -3.19
CA LEU A 19 0.53 -7.56 -3.25
C LEU A 19 0.00 -6.98 -4.56
N HIS A 20 0.57 -5.87 -5.04
CA HIS A 20 0.20 -5.29 -6.32
C HIS A 20 0.50 -6.23 -7.48
N LYS A 21 1.69 -6.85 -7.53
CA LYS A 21 2.04 -7.82 -8.59
C LYS A 21 1.12 -9.03 -8.58
N LEU A 22 0.70 -9.48 -7.40
CA LEU A 22 -0.15 -10.66 -7.24
C LEU A 22 -1.61 -10.41 -7.63
N HIS A 23 -2.16 -9.24 -7.30
CA HIS A 23 -3.59 -8.96 -7.42
C HIS A 23 -3.96 -7.89 -8.45
N ASP A 24 -2.98 -7.11 -8.94
CA ASP A 24 -3.14 -6.04 -9.92
C ASP A 24 -4.35 -5.14 -9.59
N LYS A 25 -5.29 -4.96 -10.52
CA LYS A 25 -6.48 -4.11 -10.36
C LYS A 25 -7.40 -4.58 -9.23
N ALA A 26 -7.45 -5.88 -8.93
CA ALA A 26 -8.33 -6.42 -7.89
C ALA A 26 -7.95 -5.88 -6.50
N LEU A 27 -6.68 -5.53 -6.27
CA LEU A 27 -6.23 -4.91 -5.02
C LEU A 27 -6.89 -3.55 -4.75
N TYR A 28 -7.46 -2.91 -5.77
CA TYR A 28 -8.01 -1.55 -5.72
C TYR A 28 -9.50 -1.48 -6.04
N GLU A 29 -10.21 -2.61 -6.07
CA GLU A 29 -11.60 -2.68 -6.54
C GLU A 29 -12.56 -1.71 -5.81
N ARG A 30 -12.33 -1.44 -4.52
CA ARG A 30 -13.14 -0.50 -3.71
C ARG A 30 -12.59 0.92 -3.70
N ASN A 31 -11.57 1.22 -4.50
CA ASN A 31 -11.00 2.55 -4.60
C ASN A 31 -11.81 3.41 -5.58
N ILE A 32 -12.49 4.44 -5.08
CA ILE A 32 -13.31 5.34 -5.91
C ILE A 32 -12.47 6.17 -6.89
N ARG A 33 -11.16 6.32 -6.62
CA ARG A 33 -10.20 6.89 -7.55
C ARG A 33 -9.66 5.73 -8.38
N ASN A 34 -10.45 5.26 -9.34
CA ASN A 34 -9.99 4.30 -10.36
C ASN A 34 -8.57 4.69 -10.79
N PHE A 35 -7.64 3.72 -10.80
CA PHE A 35 -6.21 3.93 -11.03
C PHE A 35 -5.98 5.00 -12.10
N LEU A 36 -5.60 6.22 -11.67
CA LEU A 36 -5.29 7.31 -12.58
C LEU A 36 -4.14 6.81 -13.44
N GLY A 37 -4.35 6.79 -14.75
CA GLY A 37 -3.45 6.22 -15.74
C GLY A 37 -2.03 6.83 -15.72
N LYS A 38 -1.22 6.31 -16.64
CA LYS A 38 0.22 6.53 -16.78
C LYS A 38 0.66 7.99 -16.56
N THR A 39 1.73 8.12 -15.77
CA THR A 39 2.60 9.29 -15.60
C THR A 39 1.91 10.60 -15.22
N THR A 40 1.58 10.74 -13.94
CA THR A 40 1.20 12.01 -13.31
C THR A 40 2.40 12.65 -12.59
N ASP A 41 2.31 13.94 -12.27
CA ASP A 41 3.29 14.62 -11.39
C ASP A 41 3.43 13.92 -10.04
N VAL A 42 2.34 13.35 -9.53
CA VAL A 42 2.34 12.55 -8.30
C VAL A 42 3.19 11.29 -8.47
N ASN A 43 3.04 10.56 -9.57
CA ASN A 43 3.86 9.36 -9.81
C ASN A 43 5.35 9.70 -9.96
N ARG A 44 5.66 10.86 -10.57
CA ARG A 44 7.02 11.38 -10.66
C ARG A 44 7.60 11.68 -9.27
N ALA A 45 6.88 12.46 -8.45
CA ALA A 45 7.32 12.80 -7.10
C ALA A 45 7.56 11.56 -6.21
N ILE A 46 6.69 10.54 -6.34
CA ILE A 46 6.87 9.26 -5.63
C ILE A 46 8.16 8.57 -6.09
N ARG A 47 8.42 8.52 -7.41
CA ARG A 47 9.67 7.93 -7.96
C ARG A 47 10.91 8.70 -7.52
N ASP A 48 10.89 10.03 -7.66
CA ASP A 48 12.02 10.87 -7.27
C ASP A 48 12.34 10.70 -5.77
N THR A 49 11.32 10.48 -4.94
CA THR A 49 11.56 10.17 -3.52
C THR A 49 12.19 8.79 -3.34
N LEU A 50 11.76 7.77 -4.10
CA LEU A 50 12.34 6.43 -4.03
C LEU A 50 13.80 6.39 -4.47
N THR A 51 14.16 7.14 -5.52
CA THR A 51 15.51 7.11 -6.10
C THR A 51 16.47 8.07 -5.41
N GLU A 52 16.01 9.29 -5.09
CA GLU A 52 16.89 10.36 -4.61
C GLU A 52 16.87 10.55 -3.09
N LYS A 53 15.75 10.22 -2.42
CA LYS A 53 15.53 10.51 -0.98
C LYS A 53 14.75 9.40 -0.26
N PRO A 54 15.17 8.11 -0.37
CA PRO A 54 14.40 6.98 0.15
C PRO A 54 14.14 7.04 1.66
N GLU A 55 15.05 7.64 2.43
CA GLU A 55 14.92 7.85 3.87
C GLU A 55 13.78 8.81 4.25
N LEU A 56 13.36 9.68 3.31
CA LEU A 56 12.24 10.60 3.49
C LEU A 56 10.93 10.06 2.93
N PHE A 57 10.90 8.82 2.41
CA PHE A 57 9.74 8.30 1.68
C PHE A 57 8.45 8.36 2.49
N GLN A 58 8.48 7.88 3.74
CA GLN A 58 7.32 7.91 4.64
C GLN A 58 6.86 9.33 4.96
N TYR A 59 7.77 10.31 4.94
CA TYR A 59 7.48 11.70 5.27
C TYR A 59 6.87 12.46 4.08
N LEU A 60 7.35 12.17 2.86
CA LEU A 60 6.97 12.90 1.64
C LEU A 60 5.83 12.25 0.85
N ASN A 61 5.49 10.99 1.15
CA ASN A 61 4.48 10.25 0.40
C ASN A 61 3.35 9.76 1.31
N ASN A 62 2.16 9.68 0.75
CA ASN A 62 1.00 9.17 1.47
C ASN A 62 1.18 7.68 1.83
N GLY A 63 0.83 7.35 3.07
CA GLY A 63 0.65 5.96 3.49
C GLY A 63 -0.54 5.29 2.78
N VAL A 64 -0.77 4.02 3.14
CA VAL A 64 -1.82 3.20 2.54
C VAL A 64 -2.94 2.97 3.54
N THR A 65 -4.19 3.08 3.08
CA THR A 65 -5.35 2.62 3.85
C THR A 65 -6.04 1.52 3.07
N ALA A 66 -6.28 0.39 3.73
CA ALA A 66 -6.97 -0.75 3.15
C ALA A 66 -8.17 -1.14 4.00
N LEU A 67 -9.27 -1.49 3.33
CA LEU A 67 -10.38 -2.19 3.93
C LEU A 67 -10.15 -3.69 3.76
N CYS A 68 -10.52 -4.46 4.78
CA CYS A 68 -10.49 -5.92 4.75
C CYS A 68 -11.81 -6.43 5.34
N GLU A 69 -12.28 -7.57 4.85
CA GLU A 69 -13.41 -8.29 5.44
C GLU A 69 -12.98 -9.13 6.64
N ARG A 70 -11.72 -9.58 6.62
CA ARG A 70 -11.14 -10.40 7.69
C ARG A 70 -9.70 -9.99 7.95
N ILE A 71 -9.34 -9.96 9.24
CA ILE A 71 -7.97 -9.74 9.71
C ILE A 71 -7.65 -10.82 10.75
N GLU A 72 -6.70 -11.69 10.43
CA GLU A 72 -6.26 -12.77 11.31
C GLU A 72 -4.78 -12.58 11.66
N PRO A 73 -4.43 -12.26 12.91
CA PRO A 73 -3.06 -12.29 13.37
C PRO A 73 -2.47 -13.69 13.18
N LYS A 74 -1.24 -13.77 12.66
CA LYS A 74 -0.44 -14.99 12.60
C LYS A 74 0.73 -14.88 13.58
N ASN A 75 1.47 -15.97 13.75
CA ASN A 75 2.68 -15.97 14.58
C ASN A 75 3.73 -15.05 13.95
N GLY A 76 3.87 -13.85 14.51
CA GLY A 76 4.96 -12.91 14.25
C GLY A 76 5.91 -12.84 15.43
N THR A 77 6.84 -11.89 15.39
CA THR A 77 7.73 -11.59 16.52
C THR A 77 7.17 -10.44 17.36
N ALA A 78 7.89 -10.04 18.42
CA ALA A 78 7.59 -8.81 19.13
C ALA A 78 7.77 -7.56 18.24
N LYS A 79 8.70 -7.62 17.29
CA LYS A 79 9.07 -6.51 16.40
C LYS A 79 8.29 -6.47 15.08
N GLU A 80 7.77 -7.62 14.64
CA GLU A 80 7.07 -7.75 13.37
C GLU A 80 5.79 -8.56 13.56
N LYS A 81 4.65 -7.94 13.23
CA LYS A 81 3.34 -8.60 13.27
C LYS A 81 2.98 -9.06 11.88
N VAL A 82 2.59 -10.34 11.78
CA VAL A 82 2.13 -10.93 10.52
C VAL A 82 0.62 -11.06 10.58
N PHE A 83 -0.06 -10.66 9.50
CA PHE A 83 -1.50 -10.78 9.38
C PHE A 83 -1.85 -11.52 8.09
N SER A 84 -2.83 -12.42 8.20
CA SER A 84 -3.56 -12.91 7.04
C SER A 84 -4.79 -12.04 6.86
N LEU A 85 -4.92 -11.43 5.69
CA LEU A 85 -6.01 -10.51 5.37
C LEU A 85 -6.90 -11.13 4.30
N GLY A 86 -8.22 -11.02 4.47
CA GLY A 86 -9.21 -11.51 3.51
C GLY A 86 -10.06 -10.36 2.97
N GLY A 87 -10.36 -10.37 1.66
CA GLY A 87 -11.16 -9.33 1.02
C GLY A 87 -10.51 -7.94 1.09
N VAL A 88 -9.20 -7.88 0.85
CA VAL A 88 -8.39 -6.65 0.94
C VAL A 88 -8.67 -5.75 -0.24
N SER A 89 -8.91 -4.46 0.02
CA SER A 89 -8.87 -3.44 -1.01
C SER A 89 -8.24 -2.14 -0.49
N ILE A 90 -7.24 -1.65 -1.21
CA ILE A 90 -6.58 -0.37 -0.94
C ILE A 90 -7.50 0.75 -1.39
N VAL A 91 -8.01 1.52 -0.42
CA VAL A 91 -8.94 2.64 -0.64
C VAL A 91 -8.25 4.01 -0.60
N ASN A 92 -7.00 4.08 -0.12
CA ASN A 92 -6.13 5.26 -0.19
C ASN A 92 -4.67 4.85 -0.38
N GLY A 93 -3.87 5.63 -1.12
CA GLY A 93 -2.46 5.34 -1.36
C GLY A 93 -2.19 4.41 -2.54
N ALA A 94 -3.13 4.26 -3.48
CA ALA A 94 -2.98 3.36 -4.63
C ALA A 94 -1.73 3.67 -5.49
N GLN A 95 -1.46 4.96 -5.71
CA GLN A 95 -0.26 5.40 -6.45
C GLN A 95 1.04 5.09 -5.69
N THR A 96 1.05 5.25 -4.35
CA THR A 96 2.19 4.86 -3.50
C THR A 96 2.57 3.40 -3.72
N VAL A 97 1.57 2.52 -3.90
CA VAL A 97 1.80 1.07 -4.10
C VAL A 97 2.13 0.71 -5.54
N ALA A 98 1.47 1.31 -6.52
CA ALA A 98 1.69 0.94 -7.92
C ALA A 98 3.04 1.46 -8.44
N VAL A 99 3.47 2.64 -8.00
CA VAL A 99 4.74 3.23 -8.44
C VAL A 99 5.94 2.42 -7.95
N THR A 100 5.89 1.87 -6.72
CA THR A 100 6.96 0.99 -6.20
C THR A 100 7.11 -0.32 -6.97
N CYS A 101 6.12 -0.67 -7.81
CA CYS A 101 6.14 -1.85 -8.67
C CYS A 101 6.60 -1.59 -10.11
N SER A 102 6.74 -0.33 -10.51
CA SER A 102 6.95 0.01 -11.91
C SER A 102 8.37 -0.38 -12.37
N PRO A 103 8.52 -1.08 -13.51
CA PRO A 103 9.81 -1.56 -14.00
C PRO A 103 10.73 -0.47 -14.57
N GLU A 104 10.31 0.79 -14.54
CA GLU A 104 11.11 1.97 -14.92
C GLU A 104 11.91 2.54 -13.74
N MET A 105 12.14 1.71 -12.72
CA MET A 105 12.96 2.01 -11.54
C MET A 105 14.22 1.15 -11.58
#